data_AF-A0A074W617-F1
#
_entry.id   AF-A0A074W617-F1
#
_cell.length_a   1.000
_cell.length_b   1.000
_cell.length_c   1.000
_cell.angle_alpha   90.00
_cell.angle_beta   90.00
_cell.angle_gamma   90.00
#
_symmetry.space_group_name_H-M   'P 1'
#
loop_
_entity.id
_entity.type
_entity.pdbx_description
1 polymer ?
#
loop_
_entity_poly.entity_id
_entity_poly.type
_entity_poly.pdbx_seq_one_letter_code
_entity_poly.pdbx_strand_id
1 'polypeptide(L)'
;MPILNVQGANLHYEILGSGQPLLLITGAGGNGSAWHPAAQHLSQHYTTICYDRRNHSASTITGPQDYSNRLNTDAFDAACLIKHFSSSGKAIVVGNSSGAIVAMHLLLSHPDCVDMLVSHEPPAFGALPPEFRAKGEAVINHIYDRYRTSGPIAAMEEFTSSLFMGSESELICELMHPATSHEVRANCLFWFEFELRQYPCSDVDVPGLVKLKEKLVPAAGIDSGDGVGVAPIAAIAAATGRDILRLPGGHIGFMIQPQTWSEALAKGIQAY
;
A
#
# COMPACT_ATOMS: atom_id res chain seq x y z
N MET A 1 -15.32 9.58 16.10
CA MET A 1 -14.39 8.56 15.58
C MET A 1 -12.97 9.03 15.83
N PRO A 2 -11.98 8.14 16.01
CA PRO A 2 -10.62 8.54 16.35
C PRO A 2 -10.00 9.34 15.20
N ILE A 3 -9.41 10.48 15.51
CA ILE A 3 -8.78 11.39 14.53
C ILE A 3 -7.41 11.80 15.05
N LEU A 4 -6.39 11.70 14.20
CA LEU A 4 -5.08 12.28 14.43
C LEU A 4 -4.94 13.55 13.58
N ASN A 5 -4.68 14.69 14.22
CA ASN A 5 -4.40 15.93 13.52
C ASN A 5 -2.93 15.94 13.08
N VAL A 6 -2.71 16.11 11.78
CA VAL A 6 -1.38 16.26 11.16
C VAL A 6 -1.33 17.56 10.36
N GLN A 7 -0.16 17.90 9.81
CA GLN A 7 -0.03 19.13 9.04
C GLN A 7 -0.93 19.12 7.80
N GLY A 8 -1.99 19.93 7.84
CA GLY A 8 -2.93 20.14 6.73
C GLY A 8 -3.96 19.02 6.53
N ALA A 9 -4.08 18.07 7.46
CA ALA A 9 -5.10 17.02 7.38
C ALA A 9 -5.50 16.47 8.77
N ASN A 10 -6.65 15.82 8.79
CA ASN A 10 -7.15 15.02 9.90
C ASN A 10 -7.21 13.56 9.43
N LEU A 11 -6.46 12.68 10.07
CA LEU A 11 -6.40 11.26 9.70
C LEU A 11 -7.34 10.45 10.59
N HIS A 12 -8.33 9.80 9.99
CA HIS A 12 -9.13 8.78 10.66
C HIS A 12 -8.33 7.49 10.82
N TYR A 13 -8.41 6.89 11.99
CA TYR A 13 -7.73 5.64 12.30
C TYR A 13 -8.57 4.75 13.21
N GLU A 14 -8.27 3.45 13.18
CA GLU A 14 -8.83 2.42 14.03
C GLU A 14 -7.70 1.56 14.60
N ILE A 15 -7.81 1.24 15.89
CA ILE A 15 -6.82 0.44 16.62
C ILE A 15 -7.45 -0.85 17.11
N LEU A 16 -6.78 -1.98 16.89
CA LEU A 16 -7.16 -3.25 17.49
C LEU A 16 -5.97 -3.89 18.22
N GLY A 17 -6.26 -4.55 19.34
CA GLY A 17 -5.28 -5.33 20.09
C GLY A 17 -4.34 -4.51 20.97
N SER A 18 -3.38 -5.22 21.55
CA SER A 18 -2.34 -4.67 22.40
C SER A 18 -1.04 -5.42 22.14
N GLY A 19 0.07 -4.69 21.96
CA GLY A 19 1.36 -5.31 21.66
C GLY A 19 2.30 -4.37 20.94
N GLN A 20 3.21 -4.94 20.14
CA GLN A 20 4.09 -4.14 19.29
C GLN A 20 3.26 -3.38 18.24
N PRO A 21 3.52 -2.09 18.00
CA PRO A 21 2.80 -1.32 16.98
C PRO A 21 2.99 -1.88 15.57
N LEU A 22 1.89 -2.07 14.86
CA LEU A 22 1.83 -2.56 13.48
C LEU A 22 0.99 -1.59 12.63
N LEU A 23 1.65 -0.76 11.82
CA LEU A 23 0.97 0.16 10.91
C LEU A 23 0.62 -0.55 9.60
N LEU A 24 -0.66 -0.47 9.20
CA LEU A 24 -1.18 -1.07 7.98
C LEU A 24 -1.54 0.03 6.97
N ILE A 25 -0.85 0.06 5.82
CA ILE A 25 -1.01 1.10 4.80
C ILE A 25 -1.73 0.52 3.58
N THR A 26 -2.99 0.92 3.38
CA THR A 26 -3.81 0.51 2.23
C THR A 26 -3.29 1.09 0.92
N GLY A 27 -3.48 0.32 -0.16
CA GLY A 27 -3.22 0.73 -1.54
C GLY A 27 -4.21 1.74 -2.11
N ALA A 28 -4.57 1.51 -3.38
CA ALA A 28 -5.54 2.33 -4.10
C ALA A 28 -6.88 2.37 -3.37
N GLY A 29 -7.54 3.53 -3.40
CA GLY A 29 -8.77 3.77 -2.65
C GLY A 29 -8.56 4.14 -1.17
N GLY A 30 -7.36 3.94 -0.61
CA GLY A 30 -6.89 4.56 0.64
C GLY A 30 -7.71 4.30 1.91
N ASN A 31 -8.67 3.37 1.87
CA ASN A 31 -9.57 3.05 2.99
C ASN A 31 -8.88 2.10 3.98
N GLY A 32 -8.71 2.50 5.23
CA GLY A 32 -8.08 1.70 6.28
C GLY A 32 -8.86 0.44 6.62
N SER A 33 -10.19 0.46 6.46
CA SER A 33 -11.07 -0.66 6.80
C SER A 33 -10.85 -1.90 5.95
N ALA A 34 -10.18 -1.76 4.79
CA ALA A 34 -9.70 -2.86 3.96
C ALA A 34 -8.85 -3.86 4.76
N TRP A 35 -8.15 -3.41 5.79
CA TRP A 35 -7.31 -4.25 6.65
C TRP A 35 -8.08 -4.94 7.78
N HIS A 36 -9.33 -4.59 8.06
CA HIS A 36 -10.08 -5.12 9.21
C HIS A 36 -10.08 -6.66 9.29
N PRO A 37 -10.28 -7.42 8.20
CA PRO A 37 -10.24 -8.88 8.25
C PRO A 37 -8.92 -9.41 8.83
N ALA A 38 -7.76 -8.99 8.30
CA ALA A 38 -6.46 -9.40 8.84
C ALA A 38 -6.15 -8.77 10.21
N ALA A 39 -6.53 -7.51 10.42
CA ALA A 39 -6.26 -6.80 11.67
C ALA A 39 -6.90 -7.50 12.88
N GLN A 40 -8.08 -8.11 12.72
CA GLN A 40 -8.72 -8.91 13.77
C GLN A 40 -7.82 -10.06 14.25
N HIS A 41 -7.16 -10.78 13.33
CA HIS A 41 -6.24 -11.87 13.69
C HIS A 41 -4.90 -11.35 14.20
N LEU A 42 -4.31 -10.34 13.55
CA LEU A 42 -3.04 -9.74 13.95
C LEU A 42 -3.12 -9.08 15.33
N SER A 43 -4.29 -8.58 15.73
CA SER A 43 -4.52 -7.92 17.01
C SER A 43 -4.28 -8.83 18.24
N GLN A 44 -4.15 -10.14 18.04
CA GLN A 44 -3.76 -11.09 19.09
C GLN A 44 -2.31 -10.91 19.55
N HIS A 45 -1.46 -10.29 18.72
CA HIS A 45 -0.03 -10.13 18.97
C HIS A 45 0.46 -8.67 18.82
N TYR A 46 -0.28 -7.85 18.07
CA TYR A 46 0.11 -6.49 17.72
C TYR A 46 -0.96 -5.48 18.15
N THR A 47 -0.52 -4.23 18.33
CA THR A 47 -1.43 -3.08 18.24
C THR A 47 -1.52 -2.68 16.78
N THR A 48 -2.57 -3.13 16.09
CA THR A 48 -2.77 -2.82 14.67
C THR A 48 -3.29 -1.39 14.52
N ILE A 49 -2.75 -0.66 13.56
CA ILE A 49 -3.12 0.71 13.24
C ILE A 49 -3.59 0.73 11.79
N CYS A 50 -4.91 0.68 11.60
CA CYS A 50 -5.56 0.87 10.31
C CYS A 50 -5.91 2.35 10.18
N TYR A 51 -5.64 2.99 9.05
CA TYR A 51 -6.01 4.40 8.87
C TYR A 51 -6.45 4.68 7.46
N ASP A 52 -7.35 5.65 7.33
CA ASP A 52 -7.71 6.19 6.04
C ASP A 52 -6.59 7.15 5.60
N ARG A 53 -6.01 6.90 4.43
CA ARG A 53 -4.97 7.78 3.87
C ARG A 53 -5.54 9.18 3.68
N ARG A 54 -4.66 10.19 3.71
CA ARG A 54 -5.05 11.59 3.54
C ARG A 54 -6.05 11.76 2.39
N ASN A 55 -7.16 12.44 2.68
CA ASN A 55 -8.24 12.71 1.73
C ASN A 55 -8.97 11.48 1.16
N HIS A 56 -8.94 10.35 1.85
CA HIS A 56 -9.76 9.18 1.56
C HIS A 56 -10.73 8.90 2.70
N SER A 57 -11.90 8.36 2.37
CA SER A 57 -12.92 7.89 3.34
C SER A 57 -13.17 8.92 4.45
N ALA A 58 -12.88 8.63 5.72
CA ALA A 58 -13.13 9.54 6.83
C ALA A 58 -11.98 10.53 7.12
N SER A 59 -10.84 10.42 6.42
CA SER A 59 -9.73 11.37 6.51
C SER A 59 -9.98 12.61 5.66
N THR A 60 -9.76 13.79 6.24
CA THR A 60 -10.10 15.09 5.60
C THR A 60 -8.91 16.02 5.49
N ILE A 61 -8.92 16.87 4.47
CA ILE A 61 -7.95 17.96 4.31
C ILE A 61 -8.40 19.17 5.14
N THR A 62 -7.48 19.77 5.88
CA THR A 62 -7.74 20.97 6.72
C THR A 62 -6.96 22.21 6.29
N GLY A 63 -6.08 22.09 5.29
CA GLY A 63 -5.28 23.21 4.78
C GLY A 63 -4.78 23.00 3.36
N PRO A 64 -3.95 23.93 2.84
CA PRO A 64 -3.37 23.83 1.50
C PRO A 64 -2.61 22.51 1.28
N GLN A 65 -2.70 21.95 0.08
CA GLN A 65 -2.02 20.72 -0.30
C GLN A 65 -1.01 20.96 -1.41
N ASP A 66 0.13 20.29 -1.31
CA ASP A 66 1.08 20.15 -2.41
C ASP A 66 0.94 18.75 -3.01
N TYR A 67 0.11 18.65 -4.05
CA TYR A 67 -0.12 17.39 -4.76
C TYR A 67 1.07 16.96 -5.62
N SER A 68 2.10 17.79 -5.82
CA SER A 68 3.33 17.39 -6.55
C SER A 68 4.29 16.60 -5.66
N ASN A 69 4.16 16.73 -4.34
CA ASN A 69 4.99 16.06 -3.34
C ASN A 69 4.16 15.09 -2.47
N ARG A 70 3.13 14.49 -3.06
CA ARG A 70 2.11 13.74 -2.33
C ARG A 70 2.66 12.48 -1.65
N LEU A 71 3.56 11.76 -2.33
CA LEU A 71 4.15 10.52 -1.82
C LEU A 71 4.97 10.75 -0.53
N ASN A 72 5.73 11.85 -0.47
CA ASN A 72 6.44 12.26 0.73
C ASN A 72 5.49 12.71 1.85
N THR A 73 4.37 13.34 1.48
CA THR A 73 3.33 13.74 2.44
C THR A 73 2.68 12.52 3.08
N ASP A 74 2.34 11.50 2.31
CA ASP A 74 1.78 10.24 2.83
C ASP A 74 2.78 9.49 3.73
N ALA A 75 4.06 9.46 3.36
CA ALA A 75 5.12 8.86 4.18
C ALA A 75 5.28 9.62 5.52
N PHE A 76 5.17 10.95 5.50
CA PHE A 76 5.18 11.77 6.71
C PHE A 76 3.95 11.51 7.60
N ASP A 77 2.76 11.41 7.02
CA ASP A 77 1.52 11.08 7.73
C ASP A 77 1.64 9.71 8.45
N ALA A 78 2.22 8.71 7.76
CA ALA A 78 2.52 7.41 8.35
C ALA A 78 3.51 7.52 9.53
N ALA A 79 4.57 8.33 9.40
CA ALA A 79 5.50 8.58 10.50
C ALA A 79 4.82 9.28 11.70
N CYS A 80 3.88 10.19 11.46
CA CYS A 80 3.08 10.82 12.52
C CYS A 80 2.22 9.81 13.28
N LEU A 81 1.56 8.89 12.57
CA LEU A 81 0.80 7.80 13.19
C LEU A 81 1.69 6.92 14.08
N ILE A 82 2.86 6.51 13.57
CA ILE A 82 3.82 5.71 14.34
C ILE A 82 4.23 6.44 15.62
N LYS A 83 4.62 7.71 15.52
CA LYS A 83 5.03 8.51 16.69
C LYS A 83 3.90 8.72 17.69
N HIS A 84 2.65 8.72 17.23
CA HIS A 84 1.49 8.90 18.11
C HIS A 84 1.17 7.65 18.92
N PHE A 85 1.27 6.45 18.32
CA PHE A 85 0.88 5.19 19.00
C PHE A 85 2.05 4.39 19.58
N SER A 86 3.29 4.67 19.16
CA SER A 86 4.47 3.96 19.63
C SER A 86 5.26 4.78 20.63
N SER A 87 5.40 4.26 21.86
CA SER A 87 6.24 4.86 22.89
C SER A 87 7.73 4.85 22.55
N SER A 88 8.20 3.89 21.74
CA SER A 88 9.57 3.86 21.21
C SER A 88 9.74 4.75 19.99
N GLY A 89 8.65 5.28 19.42
CA GLY A 89 8.63 5.99 18.15
C GLY A 89 8.82 5.11 16.93
N LYS A 90 8.69 3.77 17.08
CA LYS A 90 8.90 2.77 16.03
C LYS A 90 7.73 1.81 15.85
N ALA A 91 7.52 1.31 14.64
CA ALA A 91 6.53 0.28 14.35
C ALA A 91 7.03 -0.69 13.29
N ILE A 92 6.44 -1.88 13.27
CA ILE A 92 6.41 -2.70 12.06
C ILE A 92 5.41 -2.06 11.11
N VAL A 93 5.72 -2.06 9.82
CA VAL A 93 4.89 -1.46 8.78
C VAL A 93 4.58 -2.53 7.73
N VAL A 94 3.31 -2.66 7.36
CA VAL A 94 2.88 -3.46 6.23
C VAL A 94 2.19 -2.54 5.25
N GLY A 95 2.73 -2.44 4.04
CA GLY A 95 2.07 -1.75 2.94
C GLY A 95 1.63 -2.75 1.89
N ASN A 96 0.46 -2.52 1.28
CA ASN A 96 0.01 -3.27 0.11
C ASN A 96 -0.15 -2.34 -1.09
N SER A 97 0.26 -2.79 -2.28
CA SER A 97 0.06 -2.05 -3.53
C SER A 97 0.66 -0.64 -3.48
N SER A 98 -0.07 0.42 -3.85
CA SER A 98 0.43 1.81 -3.69
C SER A 98 0.79 2.17 -2.24
N GLY A 99 0.19 1.50 -1.25
CA GLY A 99 0.54 1.65 0.17
C GLY A 99 1.91 1.07 0.48
N ALA A 100 2.36 0.03 -0.25
CA ALA A 100 3.73 -0.47 -0.16
C ALA A 100 4.74 0.54 -0.74
N ILE A 101 4.35 1.31 -1.77
CA ILE A 101 5.18 2.42 -2.29
C ILE A 101 5.33 3.51 -1.22
N VAL A 102 4.23 3.93 -0.58
CA VAL A 102 4.27 4.86 0.57
C VAL A 102 5.16 4.32 1.68
N ALA A 103 5.04 3.04 2.01
CA ALA A 103 5.81 2.40 3.07
C ALA A 103 7.32 2.34 2.76
N MET A 104 7.71 2.09 1.50
CA MET A 104 9.10 2.18 1.07
C MET A 104 9.64 3.61 1.20
N HIS A 105 8.86 4.62 0.80
CA HIS A 105 9.23 6.02 1.00
C HIS A 105 9.37 6.38 2.49
N LEU A 106 8.50 5.86 3.35
CA LEU A 106 8.62 5.99 4.80
C LEU A 106 9.93 5.37 5.31
N LEU A 107 10.27 4.15 4.90
CA LEU A 107 11.52 3.49 5.31
C LEU A 107 12.75 4.31 4.88
N LEU A 108 12.75 4.86 3.67
CA LEU A 108 13.87 5.67 3.15
C LEU A 108 13.99 7.03 3.85
N SER A 109 12.87 7.71 4.12
CA SER A 109 12.84 9.08 4.66
C SER A 109 12.86 9.14 6.19
N HIS A 110 12.32 8.12 6.86
CA HIS A 110 12.22 8.01 8.31
C HIS A 110 12.64 6.61 8.80
N PRO A 111 13.87 6.14 8.46
CA PRO A 111 14.30 4.78 8.77
C PRO A 111 14.28 4.49 10.28
N ASP A 112 14.40 5.50 11.13
CA ASP A 112 14.39 5.35 12.58
C ASP A 112 12.99 5.04 13.14
N CYS A 113 11.92 5.32 12.40
CA CYS A 113 10.54 5.02 12.79
C CYS A 113 10.07 3.62 12.34
N VAL A 114 10.85 2.94 11.51
CA VAL A 114 10.48 1.63 10.96
C VAL A 114 11.37 0.56 11.60
N ASP A 115 10.76 -0.35 12.36
CA ASP A 115 11.44 -1.56 12.85
C ASP A 115 11.63 -2.54 11.70
N MET A 116 10.56 -2.80 10.96
CA MET A 116 10.54 -3.68 9.80
C MET A 116 9.43 -3.24 8.84
N LEU A 117 9.69 -3.32 7.53
CA LEU A 117 8.75 -3.08 6.45
C LEU A 117 8.46 -4.39 5.72
N VAL A 118 7.20 -4.83 5.72
CA VAL A 118 6.70 -5.82 4.77
C VAL A 118 6.08 -5.08 3.58
N SER A 119 6.74 -5.18 2.42
CA SER A 119 6.32 -4.51 1.18
C SER A 119 5.60 -5.50 0.28
N HIS A 120 4.26 -5.53 0.37
CA HIS A 120 3.40 -6.49 -0.32
C HIS A 120 2.95 -5.97 -1.69
N GLU A 121 3.57 -6.49 -2.75
CA GLU A 121 3.22 -6.22 -4.16
C GLU A 121 3.07 -4.75 -4.56
N PRO A 122 4.08 -3.87 -4.32
CA PRO A 122 4.07 -2.52 -4.87
C PRO A 122 4.12 -2.53 -6.40
N PRO A 123 3.24 -1.82 -7.13
CA PRO A 123 3.37 -1.60 -8.57
C PRO A 123 4.44 -0.52 -8.86
N ALA A 124 5.63 -0.64 -8.27
CA ALA A 124 6.70 0.35 -8.31
C ALA A 124 7.57 0.20 -9.57
N PHE A 125 7.02 0.53 -10.74
CA PHE A 125 7.69 0.35 -12.03
C PHE A 125 9.03 1.09 -12.13
N GLY A 126 9.24 2.15 -11.34
CA GLY A 126 10.53 2.83 -11.23
C GLY A 126 11.68 1.96 -10.71
N ALA A 127 11.41 0.82 -10.07
CA ALA A 127 12.42 -0.15 -9.64
C ALA A 127 12.85 -1.13 -10.75
N LEU A 128 12.13 -1.16 -11.87
CA LEU A 128 12.40 -2.07 -12.98
C LEU A 128 13.46 -1.51 -13.95
N PRO A 129 14.13 -2.38 -14.74
CA PRO A 129 14.96 -1.93 -15.85
C PRO A 129 14.18 -1.04 -16.84
N PRO A 130 14.86 -0.12 -17.57
CA PRO A 130 14.19 0.91 -18.37
C PRO A 130 13.12 0.39 -19.34
N GLU A 131 13.34 -0.75 -19.98
CA GLU A 131 12.41 -1.34 -20.93
C GLU A 131 11.12 -1.86 -20.29
N PHE A 132 11.20 -2.38 -19.06
CA PHE A 132 10.03 -2.87 -18.31
C PHE A 132 9.33 -1.72 -17.60
N ARG A 133 10.09 -0.76 -17.07
CA ARG A 133 9.58 0.51 -16.54
C ARG A 133 8.70 1.22 -17.57
N ALA A 134 9.21 1.42 -18.78
CA ALA A 134 8.47 2.11 -19.85
C ALA A 134 7.14 1.40 -20.20
N LYS A 135 7.11 0.06 -20.15
CA LYS A 135 5.87 -0.71 -20.36
C LYS A 135 4.86 -0.50 -19.23
N GLY A 136 5.30 -0.53 -17.97
CA GLY A 136 4.44 -0.25 -16.82
C GLY A 136 3.87 1.17 -16.86
N GLU A 137 4.72 2.16 -17.13
CA GLU A 137 4.32 3.56 -17.29
C GLU A 137 3.32 3.75 -18.45
N ALA A 138 3.50 3.05 -19.57
CA ALA A 138 2.57 3.09 -20.68
C ALA A 138 1.18 2.54 -20.30
N VAL A 139 1.11 1.44 -19.55
CA VAL A 139 -0.16 0.89 -19.04
C VAL A 139 -0.85 1.91 -18.12
N ILE A 140 -0.11 2.52 -17.20
CA ILE A 140 -0.64 3.52 -16.26
C ILE A 140 -1.16 4.77 -16.99
N ASN A 141 -0.40 5.28 -17.97
CA ASN A 141 -0.83 6.44 -18.75
C ASN A 141 -2.07 6.13 -19.59
N HIS A 142 -2.14 4.94 -20.18
CA HIS A 142 -3.30 4.50 -20.96
C HIS A 142 -4.58 4.40 -20.10
N ILE A 143 -4.47 3.86 -18.88
CA ILE A 143 -5.58 3.82 -17.91
C ILE A 143 -6.01 5.25 -17.52
N TYR A 144 -5.05 6.16 -17.30
CA TYR A 144 -5.36 7.56 -17.00
C TYR A 144 -6.06 8.24 -18.19
N ASP A 145 -5.61 8.02 -19.42
CA ASP A 145 -6.24 8.57 -20.62
C ASP A 145 -7.67 8.03 -20.79
N ARG A 146 -7.90 6.74 -20.49
CA ARG A 146 -9.26 6.17 -20.43
C ARG A 146 -10.10 6.85 -19.36
N TYR A 147 -9.55 7.15 -18.19
CA TYR A 147 -10.25 7.90 -17.14
C TYR A 147 -10.69 9.28 -17.64
N ARG A 148 -9.81 10.01 -18.33
CA ARG A 148 -10.12 11.36 -18.82
C ARG A 148 -11.11 11.37 -19.98
N THR A 149 -11.15 10.31 -20.80
CA THR A 149 -11.98 10.23 -22.01
C THR A 149 -13.32 9.54 -21.79
N SER A 150 -13.34 8.47 -20.98
CA SER A 150 -14.49 7.57 -20.81
C SER A 150 -14.99 7.49 -19.35
N GLY A 151 -14.34 8.21 -18.43
CA GLY A 151 -14.74 8.29 -17.03
C GLY A 151 -14.22 7.14 -16.15
N PRO A 152 -14.50 7.20 -14.83
CA PRO A 152 -13.85 6.35 -13.84
C PRO A 152 -14.26 4.87 -13.92
N ILE A 153 -15.48 4.56 -14.39
CA ILE A 153 -15.97 3.17 -14.50
C ILE A 153 -15.15 2.42 -15.55
N ALA A 154 -15.13 2.91 -16.79
CA ALA A 154 -14.39 2.29 -17.89
C ALA A 154 -12.88 2.18 -17.61
N ALA A 155 -12.32 3.18 -16.91
CA ALA A 155 -10.92 3.14 -16.50
C ALA A 155 -10.65 2.12 -15.38
N MET A 156 -11.59 1.95 -14.44
CA MET A 156 -11.43 0.95 -13.38
C MET A 156 -11.52 -0.48 -13.93
N GLU A 157 -12.45 -0.74 -14.85
CA GLU A 157 -12.55 -2.03 -15.55
C GLU A 157 -11.27 -2.37 -16.32
N GLU A 158 -10.63 -1.36 -16.94
CA GLU A 158 -9.33 -1.55 -17.59
C GLU A 158 -8.20 -1.77 -16.60
N PHE A 159 -8.15 -0.99 -15.53
CA PHE A 159 -7.15 -1.13 -14.48
C PHE A 159 -7.16 -2.54 -13.88
N THR A 160 -8.35 -3.03 -13.53
CA THR A 160 -8.50 -4.33 -12.87
C THR A 160 -8.13 -5.48 -13.80
N SER A 161 -8.58 -5.44 -15.06
CA SER A 161 -8.26 -6.45 -16.07
C SER A 161 -6.80 -6.43 -16.54
N SER A 162 -6.12 -5.28 -16.47
CA SER A 162 -4.73 -5.14 -16.93
C SER A 162 -3.70 -5.55 -15.87
N LEU A 163 -4.01 -5.39 -14.59
CA LEU A 163 -3.04 -5.57 -13.49
C LEU A 163 -3.31 -6.78 -12.60
N PHE A 164 -4.55 -7.27 -12.55
CA PHE A 164 -4.90 -8.41 -11.73
C PHE A 164 -5.37 -9.57 -12.60
N MET A 165 -4.84 -10.76 -12.31
CA MET A 165 -5.26 -12.01 -12.92
C MET A 165 -5.59 -13.00 -11.82
N GLY A 166 -6.42 -13.99 -12.13
CA GLY A 166 -6.78 -15.07 -11.20
C GLY A 166 -8.07 -14.82 -10.42
N SER A 167 -8.28 -15.65 -9.39
CA SER A 167 -9.55 -15.77 -8.65
C SER A 167 -9.95 -14.52 -7.87
N GLU A 168 -9.01 -13.62 -7.56
CA GLU A 168 -9.29 -12.39 -6.82
C GLU A 168 -9.76 -11.23 -7.70
N SER A 169 -9.57 -11.32 -9.03
CA SER A 169 -9.78 -10.20 -9.95
C SER A 169 -11.21 -9.65 -9.93
N GLU A 170 -12.22 -10.51 -9.87
CA GLU A 170 -13.63 -10.13 -9.78
C GLU A 170 -13.92 -9.33 -8.51
N LEU A 171 -13.42 -9.80 -7.36
CA LEU A 171 -13.63 -9.13 -6.08
C LEU A 171 -12.87 -7.80 -6.01
N ILE A 172 -11.63 -7.74 -6.50
CA ILE A 172 -10.88 -6.47 -6.59
C ILE A 172 -11.65 -5.47 -7.44
N CYS A 173 -12.22 -5.93 -8.56
CA CYS A 173 -13.05 -5.09 -9.41
C CYS A 173 -14.24 -4.52 -8.64
N GLU A 174 -15.02 -5.38 -7.97
CA GLU A 174 -16.17 -4.97 -7.16
C GLU A 174 -15.81 -3.97 -6.05
N LEU A 175 -14.76 -4.24 -5.29
CA LEU A 175 -14.31 -3.40 -4.17
C LEU A 175 -13.84 -2.01 -4.61
N MET A 176 -13.24 -1.92 -5.80
CA MET A 176 -12.74 -0.65 -6.36
C MET A 176 -13.75 0.03 -7.29
N HIS A 177 -14.88 -0.63 -7.61
CA HIS A 177 -15.78 -0.17 -8.65
C HIS A 177 -16.46 1.15 -8.25
N PRO A 178 -16.38 2.23 -9.06
CA PRO A 178 -16.96 3.53 -8.74
C PRO A 178 -18.49 3.55 -8.61
N ALA A 179 -19.17 2.47 -9.00
CA ALA A 179 -20.61 2.32 -8.81
C ALA A 179 -21.01 1.70 -7.46
N THR A 180 -20.06 1.14 -6.71
CA THR A 180 -20.32 0.40 -5.46
C THR A 180 -20.88 1.32 -4.37
N SER A 181 -20.28 2.50 -4.17
CA SER A 181 -20.78 3.51 -3.24
C SER A 181 -20.28 4.90 -3.57
N HIS A 182 -20.89 5.93 -2.98
CA HIS A 182 -20.41 7.31 -3.11
C HIS A 182 -19.00 7.50 -2.55
N GLU A 183 -18.67 6.80 -1.46
CA GLU A 183 -17.34 6.84 -0.85
C GLU A 183 -16.29 6.21 -1.78
N VAL A 184 -16.54 4.98 -2.26
CA VAL A 184 -15.63 4.30 -3.20
C VAL A 184 -15.42 5.14 -4.45
N ARG A 185 -16.48 5.74 -4.98
CA ARG A 185 -16.39 6.65 -6.13
C ARG A 185 -15.52 7.86 -5.84
N ALA A 186 -15.68 8.52 -4.69
CA ALA A 186 -14.90 9.70 -4.33
C ALA A 186 -13.42 9.37 -4.17
N ASN A 187 -13.11 8.29 -3.45
CA ASN A 187 -11.75 7.78 -3.28
C ASN A 187 -11.10 7.42 -4.62
N CYS A 188 -11.85 6.75 -5.50
CA CYS A 188 -11.40 6.36 -6.83
C CYS A 188 -11.08 7.58 -7.72
N LEU A 189 -11.97 8.59 -7.75
CA LEU A 189 -11.74 9.82 -8.51
C LEU A 189 -10.49 10.56 -8.02
N PHE A 190 -10.32 10.65 -6.71
CA PHE A 190 -9.15 11.28 -6.12
C PHE A 190 -7.86 10.52 -6.46
N TRP A 191 -7.87 9.18 -6.34
CA TRP A 191 -6.74 8.33 -6.69
C TRP A 191 -6.36 8.45 -8.17
N PHE A 192 -7.34 8.43 -9.09
CA PHE A 192 -7.07 8.62 -10.52
C PHE A 192 -6.36 9.94 -10.79
N GLU A 193 -6.79 11.04 -10.16
CA GLU A 193 -6.28 12.37 -10.45
C GLU A 193 -4.89 12.61 -9.83
N PHE A 194 -4.66 12.13 -8.61
CA PHE A 194 -3.48 12.53 -7.83
C PHE A 194 -2.48 11.40 -7.53
N GLU A 195 -2.82 10.13 -7.77
CA GLU A 195 -1.96 9.01 -7.36
C GLU A 195 -1.59 8.08 -8.51
N LEU A 196 -2.54 7.75 -9.39
CA LEU A 196 -2.37 6.70 -10.40
C LEU A 196 -1.08 6.86 -11.22
N ARG A 197 -0.76 8.08 -11.67
CA ARG A 197 0.47 8.36 -12.43
C ARG A 197 1.68 8.64 -11.55
N GLN A 198 1.47 9.19 -10.36
CA GLN A 198 2.56 9.63 -9.49
C GLN A 198 3.24 8.45 -8.77
N TYR A 199 2.47 7.47 -8.30
CA TYR A 199 3.00 6.48 -7.35
C TYR A 199 3.71 5.36 -8.11
N PRO A 200 3.06 4.66 -9.07
CA PRO A 200 3.69 3.56 -9.80
C PRO A 200 4.87 3.99 -10.67
N CYS A 201 4.86 5.24 -11.16
CA CYS A 201 5.87 5.79 -12.07
C CYS A 201 6.95 6.60 -11.34
N SER A 202 6.90 6.68 -10.00
CA SER A 202 7.93 7.35 -9.21
C SER A 202 9.26 6.61 -9.30
N ASP A 203 10.36 7.37 -9.23
CA ASP A 203 11.69 6.79 -9.07
C ASP A 203 11.79 6.09 -7.71
N VAL A 204 12.37 4.89 -7.70
CA VAL A 204 12.61 4.13 -6.46
C VAL A 204 14.10 4.19 -6.14
N ASP A 205 14.45 4.66 -4.94
CA ASP A 205 15.83 4.63 -4.44
C ASP A 205 16.24 3.21 -4.02
N VAL A 206 16.45 2.34 -5.01
CA VAL A 206 16.89 0.96 -4.80
C VAL A 206 18.22 0.91 -4.03
N PRO A 207 19.25 1.74 -4.31
CA PRO A 207 20.47 1.78 -3.49
C PRO A 207 20.20 2.08 -2.01
N GLY A 208 19.27 2.98 -1.70
CA GLY A 208 18.81 3.24 -0.33
C GLY A 208 18.15 2.01 0.30
N LEU A 209 17.27 1.33 -0.44
CA LEU A 209 16.64 0.08 0.02
C LEU A 209 17.67 -1.03 0.28
N VAL A 210 18.72 -1.13 -0.55
CA VAL A 210 19.83 -2.08 -0.33
C VAL A 210 20.56 -1.78 0.99
N LYS A 211 20.79 -0.51 1.33
CA LYS A 211 21.39 -0.12 2.62
C LYS A 211 20.49 -0.45 3.81
N LEU A 212 19.18 -0.42 3.62
CA LEU A 212 18.16 -0.70 4.63
C LEU A 212 17.58 -2.11 4.54
N LYS A 213 18.22 -3.01 3.79
CA LYS A 213 17.69 -4.36 3.52
C LYS A 213 17.38 -5.16 4.78
N GLU A 214 18.09 -4.90 5.89
CA GLU A 214 17.86 -5.55 7.18
C GLU A 214 16.45 -5.26 7.74
N LYS A 215 15.83 -4.16 7.31
CA LYS A 215 14.47 -3.76 7.67
C LYS A 215 13.44 -4.04 6.60
N LEU A 216 13.80 -4.63 5.46
CA LEU A 216 12.90 -4.82 4.33
C LEU A 216 12.61 -6.31 4.11
N VAL A 217 11.33 -6.64 4.12
CA VAL A 217 10.77 -7.94 3.75
C VAL A 217 9.97 -7.77 2.45
N PRO A 218 10.53 -8.15 1.29
CA PRO A 218 9.76 -8.24 0.05
C PRO A 218 8.67 -9.29 0.19
N ALA A 219 7.42 -8.98 -0.19
CA ALA A 219 6.31 -9.92 -0.05
C ALA A 219 5.41 -9.96 -1.29
N ALA A 220 4.86 -11.13 -1.57
CA ALA A 220 3.88 -11.35 -2.62
C ALA A 220 2.93 -12.50 -2.26
N GLY A 221 1.74 -12.50 -2.86
CA GLY A 221 0.80 -13.62 -2.77
C GLY A 221 1.38 -14.88 -3.41
N ILE A 222 0.96 -16.03 -2.89
CA ILE A 222 1.20 -17.34 -3.53
C ILE A 222 0.46 -17.39 -4.87
N ASP A 223 -0.79 -16.95 -4.89
CA ASP A 223 -1.66 -17.04 -6.07
C ASP A 223 -1.33 -15.98 -7.14
N SER A 224 -0.64 -14.90 -6.75
CA SER A 224 -0.12 -13.89 -7.68
C SER A 224 1.02 -14.41 -8.57
N GLY A 225 1.66 -15.51 -8.19
CA GLY A 225 2.78 -16.10 -8.92
C GLY A 225 3.91 -15.08 -9.16
N ASP A 226 4.43 -15.04 -10.39
CA ASP A 226 5.48 -14.12 -10.83
C ASP A 226 4.97 -13.12 -11.89
N GLY A 227 3.69 -12.75 -11.79
CA GLY A 227 3.02 -11.85 -12.73
C GLY A 227 3.53 -10.40 -12.69
N VAL A 228 2.94 -9.55 -13.54
CA VAL A 228 3.34 -8.14 -13.72
C VAL A 228 3.29 -7.34 -12.41
N GLY A 229 2.31 -7.60 -11.53
CA GLY A 229 2.23 -6.96 -10.22
C GLY A 229 3.34 -7.36 -9.23
N VAL A 230 3.96 -8.52 -9.43
CA VAL A 230 5.04 -9.04 -8.57
C VAL A 230 6.43 -8.65 -9.11
N ALA A 231 6.54 -8.35 -10.41
CA ALA A 231 7.82 -8.01 -11.04
C ALA A 231 8.61 -6.89 -10.33
N PRO A 232 7.99 -5.76 -9.89
CA PRO A 232 8.73 -4.73 -9.16
C PRO A 232 9.32 -5.22 -7.83
N ILE A 233 8.53 -5.94 -7.02
CA ILE A 233 9.01 -6.43 -5.73
C ILE A 233 10.06 -7.53 -5.89
N ALA A 234 9.97 -8.34 -6.95
CA ALA A 234 11.00 -9.31 -7.31
C ALA A 234 12.32 -8.64 -7.73
N ALA A 235 12.27 -7.53 -8.47
CA ALA A 235 13.47 -6.76 -8.80
C ALA A 235 14.14 -6.16 -7.53
N ILE A 236 13.34 -5.65 -6.59
CA ILE A 236 13.82 -5.13 -5.30
C ILE A 236 14.41 -6.27 -4.44
N ALA A 237 13.75 -7.42 -4.39
CA ALA A 237 14.23 -8.62 -3.70
C ALA A 237 15.60 -9.07 -4.23
N ALA A 238 15.74 -9.15 -5.56
CA ALA A 238 17.00 -9.50 -6.22
C ALA A 238 18.11 -8.48 -5.91
N ALA A 239 17.82 -7.18 -5.95
CA ALA A 239 18.79 -6.13 -5.65
C ALA A 239 19.24 -6.13 -4.17
N THR A 240 18.33 -6.43 -3.25
CA THR A 240 18.62 -6.51 -1.81
C THR A 240 19.20 -7.85 -1.37
N GLY A 241 19.14 -8.87 -2.21
CA GLY A 241 19.51 -10.25 -1.87
C GLY A 241 18.59 -10.86 -0.82
N ARG A 242 17.33 -10.42 -0.76
CA ARG A 242 16.30 -10.93 0.15
C ARG A 242 15.37 -11.88 -0.61
N ASP A 243 14.88 -12.90 0.08
CA ASP A 243 13.82 -13.76 -0.46
C ASP A 243 12.46 -13.05 -0.43
N ILE A 244 11.55 -13.47 -1.30
CA ILE A 244 10.17 -12.99 -1.27
C ILE A 244 9.38 -13.83 -0.26
N LEU A 245 8.84 -13.19 0.77
CA LEU A 245 7.87 -13.80 1.67
C LEU A 245 6.56 -14.06 0.88
N ARG A 246 6.24 -15.34 0.69
CA ARG A 246 5.01 -15.77 -0.01
C ARG A 246 3.87 -15.93 0.98
N LEU A 247 2.83 -15.13 0.82
CA LEU A 247 1.66 -15.09 1.72
C LEU A 247 0.45 -15.80 1.07
N PRO A 248 -0.40 -16.50 1.85
CA PRO A 248 -1.62 -17.14 1.33
C PRO A 248 -2.53 -16.20 0.53
N GLY A 249 -3.11 -16.66 -0.57
CA GLY A 249 -3.90 -15.81 -1.48
C GLY A 249 -3.03 -15.06 -2.49
N GLY A 250 -3.62 -14.05 -3.13
CA GLY A 250 -2.98 -13.16 -4.09
C GLY A 250 -2.77 -11.74 -3.52
N HIS A 251 -3.08 -10.74 -4.34
CA HIS A 251 -2.94 -9.33 -4.01
C HIS A 251 -3.74 -8.90 -2.78
N ILE A 252 -4.92 -9.48 -2.57
CA ILE A 252 -5.85 -9.16 -1.47
C ILE A 252 -6.05 -10.35 -0.52
N GLY A 253 -5.07 -11.24 -0.40
CA GLY A 253 -5.11 -12.39 0.50
C GLY A 253 -5.46 -12.04 1.96
N PHE A 254 -5.03 -10.86 2.42
CA PHE A 254 -5.35 -10.33 3.75
C PHE A 254 -6.85 -10.03 3.97
N MET A 255 -7.65 -9.91 2.91
CA MET A 255 -9.10 -9.76 2.98
C MET A 255 -9.81 -11.11 2.85
N ILE A 256 -9.38 -11.95 1.91
CA ILE A 256 -10.11 -13.17 1.52
C ILE A 256 -9.71 -14.42 2.32
N GLN A 257 -8.49 -14.45 2.84
CA GLN A 257 -7.94 -15.52 3.66
C GLN A 257 -7.29 -14.94 4.93
N PRO A 258 -8.00 -14.10 5.69
CA PRO A 258 -7.39 -13.22 6.68
C PRO A 258 -6.67 -13.96 7.79
N GLN A 259 -7.19 -15.11 8.24
CA GLN A 259 -6.56 -15.92 9.28
C GLN A 259 -5.22 -16.48 8.84
N THR A 260 -5.20 -17.27 7.76
CA THR A 260 -3.98 -17.93 7.27
C THR A 260 -2.96 -16.92 6.78
N TRP A 261 -3.41 -15.83 6.15
CA TRP A 261 -2.55 -14.72 5.76
C TRP A 261 -1.87 -14.06 6.96
N SER A 262 -2.64 -13.77 8.02
CA SER A 262 -2.11 -13.13 9.25
C SER A 262 -1.13 -14.04 10.00
N GLU A 263 -1.44 -15.33 10.11
CA GLU A 263 -0.55 -16.33 10.72
C GLU A 263 0.77 -16.45 9.94
N ALA A 264 0.72 -16.45 8.60
CA ALA A 264 1.90 -16.48 7.74
C ALA A 264 2.72 -15.19 7.85
N LEU A 265 2.06 -14.02 7.86
CA LEU A 265 2.72 -12.74 8.08
C LEU A 265 3.45 -12.70 9.42
N ALA A 266 2.78 -13.09 10.51
CA ALA A 266 3.37 -13.08 11.85
C ALA A 266 4.60 -13.98 11.95
N LYS A 267 4.55 -15.19 11.35
CA LYS A 267 5.70 -16.09 11.25
C LYS A 267 6.82 -15.50 10.39
N GLY A 268 6.48 -14.86 9.28
CA GLY A 268 7.42 -14.18 8.39
C GLY A 268 8.19 -13.09 9.12
N ILE A 269 7.48 -12.19 9.81
CA ILE A 269 8.09 -11.12 10.61
C ILE A 269 9.06 -11.66 11.67
N GLN A 270 8.74 -12.77 12.33
CA GLN A 270 9.58 -13.36 13.37
C GLN A 270 10.84 -14.05 12.83
N ALA A 271 10.85 -14.43 11.55
CA ALA A 271 11.94 -15.16 10.92
C ALA A 271 13.00 -14.27 10.26
N TYR A 272 12.71 -12.97 10.10
CA TYR A 272 13.58 -11.95 9.51
C TYR A 272 14.39 -11.19 10.55
#